data_AF-A0A4W5KF80-F1
#
_entry.id   AF-A0A4W5KF80-F1
#
_cell.length_a   1.000
_cell.length_b   1.000
_cell.length_c   1.000
_cell.angle_alpha   90.00
_cell.angle_beta   90.00
_cell.angle_gamma   90.00
#
_symmetry.space_group_name_H-M   'P 1'
#
loop_
_entity.id
_entity.type
_entity.pdbx_description
1 polymer ?
#
loop_
_entity_poly.entity_id
_entity_poly.type
_entity_poly.pdbx_seq_one_letter_code
_entity_poly.pdbx_strand_id
1 'polypeptide(L)'
;MRRPELDAVFRHYSGNGCVLSIAELRDFLGDQGEDASLIHAQSLIRTYELNNWAQKNQFMTQNGFTMYMLSLENDVFNPDHTRVHQDMTRPLAHYFISSSHNTYLTKDQVTSASSAEPYIRY
;
A
#
# COMPACT_ATOMS: atom_id res chain seq x y z
N MET A 1 9.13 -17.75 1.09
CA MET A 1 8.90 -17.76 -0.37
C MET A 1 9.85 -16.74 -0.98
N ARG A 2 10.70 -17.10 -1.95
CA ARG A 2 11.67 -16.17 -2.56
C ARG A 2 10.97 -15.34 -3.64
N ARG A 3 11.24 -14.03 -3.71
CA ARG A 3 10.60 -13.05 -4.63
C ARG A 3 11.70 -12.39 -5.51
N PRO A 4 12.15 -13.04 -6.60
CA PRO A 4 13.29 -12.59 -7.40
C PRO A 4 13.20 -11.15 -7.92
N GLU A 5 11.99 -10.67 -8.16
CA GLU A 5 11.73 -9.29 -8.58
C GLU A 5 12.03 -8.28 -7.47
N LEU A 6 11.73 -8.61 -6.19
CA LEU A 6 12.11 -7.77 -5.06
C LEU A 6 13.63 -7.84 -4.81
N ASP A 7 14.23 -9.02 -4.98
CA ASP A 7 15.69 -9.20 -4.92
C ASP A 7 16.39 -8.26 -5.93
N ALA A 8 15.83 -8.14 -7.14
CA ALA A 8 16.39 -7.30 -8.20
C ALA A 8 16.29 -5.80 -7.87
N VAL A 9 15.13 -5.34 -7.39
CA VAL A 9 14.94 -3.95 -6.95
C VAL A 9 15.88 -3.62 -5.80
N PHE A 10 15.94 -4.47 -4.76
CA PHE A 10 16.81 -4.26 -3.61
C PHE A 10 18.29 -4.12 -4.01
N ARG A 11 18.77 -4.99 -4.90
CA ARG A 11 20.16 -4.94 -5.39
C ARG A 11 20.44 -3.77 -6.32
N HIS A 12 19.43 -3.19 -6.95
CA HIS A 12 19.60 -1.99 -7.76
C HIS A 12 20.03 -0.79 -6.91
N TYR A 13 19.45 -0.66 -5.71
CA TYR A 13 19.73 0.45 -4.80
C TYR A 13 20.81 0.15 -3.77
N SER A 14 21.05 -1.13 -3.42
CA SER A 14 22.07 -1.52 -2.46
C SER A 14 23.47 -1.55 -3.09
N GLY A 15 24.32 -0.59 -2.76
CA GLY A 15 25.69 -0.50 -3.27
C GLY A 15 26.59 -1.67 -2.88
N ASN A 16 26.28 -2.36 -1.76
CA ASN A 16 27.00 -3.56 -1.32
C ASN A 16 26.22 -4.87 -1.55
N GLY A 17 24.98 -4.79 -2.06
CA GLY A 17 24.11 -5.92 -2.33
C GLY A 17 23.53 -6.65 -1.09
N CYS A 18 23.83 -6.18 0.12
CA CYS A 18 23.47 -6.83 1.38
C CYS A 18 22.48 -6.01 2.23
N VAL A 19 22.65 -4.68 2.25
CA VAL A 19 21.83 -3.74 3.03
C VAL A 19 21.59 -2.44 2.27
N LEU A 20 20.50 -1.75 2.58
CA LEU A 20 20.28 -0.36 2.20
C LEU A 20 20.61 0.54 3.38
N SER A 21 21.46 1.53 3.17
CA SER A 21 21.62 2.69 4.05
C SER A 21 20.41 3.62 3.97
N ILE A 22 20.29 4.56 4.92
CA ILE A 22 19.25 5.61 4.88
C ILE A 22 19.28 6.35 3.53
N ALA A 23 20.48 6.67 3.02
CA ALA A 23 20.63 7.41 1.77
C ALA A 23 20.17 6.59 0.56
N GLU A 24 20.52 5.31 0.49
CA GLU A 24 20.09 4.42 -0.60
C GLU A 24 18.58 4.16 -0.56
N LEU A 25 17.99 3.99 0.64
CA LEU A 25 16.54 3.86 0.79
C LEU A 25 15.82 5.17 0.41
N ARG A 26 16.38 6.33 0.77
CA ARG A 26 15.87 7.63 0.34
C ARG A 26 15.85 7.76 -1.17
N ASP A 27 16.89 7.30 -1.86
CA ASP A 27 16.96 7.36 -3.32
C ASP A 27 15.89 6.47 -3.96
N PHE A 28 15.66 5.26 -3.42
CA PHE A 28 14.55 4.41 -3.81
C PHE A 28 13.19 5.15 -3.68
N LEU A 29 12.94 5.80 -2.53
CA LEU A 29 11.69 6.54 -2.28
C LEU A 29 11.50 7.71 -3.27
N GLY A 30 12.59 8.43 -3.56
CA GLY A 30 12.57 9.52 -4.53
C GLY A 30 12.18 9.07 -5.93
N ASP A 31 12.69 7.92 -6.37
CA ASP A 31 12.36 7.34 -7.67
C ASP A 31 10.92 6.79 -7.71
N GLN A 32 10.31 6.46 -6.56
CA GLN A 32 8.88 6.14 -6.47
C GLN A 32 7.98 7.39 -6.45
N GLY A 33 8.54 8.59 -6.29
CA GLY A 33 7.77 9.82 -6.12
C GLY A 33 7.17 9.98 -4.71
N GLU A 34 7.72 9.28 -3.72
CA GLU A 34 7.32 9.33 -2.31
C GLU A 34 8.10 10.42 -1.53
N ASP A 35 7.85 10.55 -0.22
CA ASP A 35 8.64 11.42 0.65
C ASP A 35 10.09 10.93 0.77
N ALA A 36 10.97 11.48 -0.07
CA ALA A 36 12.40 11.21 -0.08
C ALA A 36 13.18 11.97 1.01
N SER A 37 12.59 12.17 2.19
CA SER A 37 13.30 12.74 3.33
C SER A 37 14.12 11.66 4.07
N LEU A 38 15.31 12.04 4.56
CA LEU A 38 16.12 11.13 5.39
C LEU A 38 15.38 10.71 6.66
N ILE A 39 14.49 11.57 7.17
CA ILE A 39 13.66 11.30 8.34
C ILE A 39 12.66 10.19 8.04
N HIS A 40 11.98 10.26 6.89
CA HIS A 40 11.04 9.23 6.47
C HIS A 40 11.75 7.89 6.23
N ALA A 41 12.84 7.87 5.45
CA ALA A 41 13.65 6.67 5.25
C ALA A 41 14.12 6.03 6.57
N GLN A 42 14.55 6.86 7.54
CA GLN A 42 14.91 6.39 8.87
C GLN A 42 13.72 5.80 9.64
N SER A 43 12.53 6.41 9.51
CA SER A 43 11.29 5.89 10.10
C SER A 43 10.95 4.51 9.56
N LEU A 44 11.00 4.32 8.24
CA LEU A 44 10.74 3.02 7.60
C LEU A 44 11.68 1.93 8.10
N ILE A 45 12.98 2.22 8.26
CA ILE A 45 13.94 1.28 8.84
C ILE A 45 13.52 0.90 10.26
N ARG A 46 13.14 1.86 11.09
CA ARG A 46 12.71 1.58 12.47
C ARG A 46 11.43 0.75 12.52
N THR A 47 10.50 0.97 11.59
CA THR A 47 9.20 0.30 11.58
C THR A 47 9.28 -1.11 11.01
N TYR A 48 9.99 -1.31 9.90
CA TYR A 48 9.91 -2.55 9.11
C TYR A 48 11.14 -3.46 9.23
N GLU A 49 12.28 -2.96 9.74
CA GLU A 49 13.47 -3.81 9.92
C GLU A 49 13.33 -4.72 11.14
N LEU A 50 13.40 -6.03 10.90
CA LEU A 50 13.30 -7.06 11.95
C LEU A 50 14.67 -7.42 12.55
N ASN A 51 15.76 -7.15 11.85
CA ASN A 51 17.11 -7.43 12.35
C ASN A 51 17.59 -6.31 13.29
N ASN A 52 17.72 -6.64 14.58
CA ASN A 52 18.15 -5.70 15.61
C ASN A 52 19.51 -5.03 15.33
N TRP A 53 20.46 -5.73 14.72
CA TRP A 53 21.76 -5.15 14.37
C TRP A 53 21.60 -4.14 13.24
N ALA A 54 20.87 -4.50 12.18
CA ALA A 54 20.64 -3.61 11.05
C ALA A 54 19.87 -2.35 11.48
N GLN A 55 18.79 -2.52 12.24
CA GLN A 55 18.00 -1.42 12.78
C GLN A 55 18.85 -0.48 13.66
N LYS A 56 19.68 -1.01 14.57
CA LYS A 56 20.59 -0.19 15.39
C LYS A 56 21.61 0.60 14.56
N ASN A 57 22.13 -0.01 13.50
CA ASN A 57 23.08 0.62 12.59
C ASN A 57 22.42 1.44 11.47
N GLN A 58 21.09 1.59 11.50
CA GLN A 58 20.31 2.34 10.52
C GLN A 58 20.45 1.79 9.09
N PHE A 59 20.38 0.46 8.99
CA PHE A 59 20.37 -0.29 7.75
C PHE A 59 19.04 -1.05 7.58
N MET A 60 18.56 -1.14 6.35
CA MET A 60 17.48 -2.03 5.96
C MET A 60 18.04 -3.26 5.25
N THR A 61 17.70 -4.44 5.75
CA THR A 61 17.98 -5.71 5.09
C THR A 61 16.93 -5.99 4.00
N GLN A 62 17.21 -6.96 3.15
CA GLN A 62 16.25 -7.42 2.14
C GLN A 62 14.91 -7.87 2.74
N ASN A 63 14.93 -8.44 3.94
CA ASN A 63 13.71 -8.83 4.65
C ASN A 63 12.93 -7.59 5.12
N GLY A 64 13.61 -6.59 5.70
CA GLY A 64 12.97 -5.34 6.09
C GLY A 64 12.37 -4.60 4.90
N PHE A 65 13.10 -4.56 3.77
CA PHE A 65 12.60 -4.01 2.51
C PHE A 65 11.36 -4.76 2.02
N THR A 66 11.35 -6.09 2.06
CA THR A 66 10.18 -6.89 1.69
C THR A 66 8.99 -6.61 2.61
N MET A 67 9.22 -6.41 3.91
CA MET A 67 8.15 -6.06 4.86
C MET A 67 7.55 -4.69 4.54
N TYR A 68 8.37 -3.71 4.19
CA TYR A 68 7.90 -2.40 3.77
C TYR A 68 7.12 -2.47 2.44
N MET A 69 7.62 -3.18 1.43
CA MET A 69 6.94 -3.35 0.14
C MET A 69 5.57 -4.04 0.23
N LEU A 70 5.31 -4.77 1.32
CA LEU A 70 4.03 -5.44 1.61
C LEU A 70 3.19 -4.69 2.66
N SER A 71 3.67 -3.55 3.14
CA SER A 71 3.00 -2.75 4.15
C SER A 71 1.87 -1.92 3.55
N LEU A 72 0.95 -1.47 4.41
CA LEU A 72 -0.10 -0.52 4.04
C LEU A 72 0.47 0.86 3.63
N GLU A 73 1.68 1.19 4.08
CA GLU A 73 2.34 2.45 3.75
C GLU A 73 2.83 2.45 2.30
N ASN A 74 3.23 1.29 1.78
CA ASN A 74 3.58 1.07 0.37
C ASN A 74 2.41 0.44 -0.42
N ASP A 75 1.16 0.67 0.02
CA ASP A 75 -0.01 0.22 -0.74
C ASP A 75 -0.17 1.07 -2.01
N VAL A 76 -0.61 0.45 -3.10
CA VAL A 76 -0.95 1.16 -4.33
C VAL A 76 -2.14 2.10 -4.12
N PHE A 77 -3.00 1.80 -3.14
CA PHE A 77 -4.08 2.68 -2.73
C PHE A 77 -3.58 3.77 -1.79
N ASN A 78 -3.81 5.03 -2.16
CA ASN A 78 -3.48 6.16 -1.30
C ASN A 78 -4.24 6.05 0.05
N PRO A 79 -3.55 5.90 1.19
CA PRO A 79 -4.19 5.78 2.50
C PRO A 79 -5.02 7.01 2.88
N ASP A 80 -4.68 8.21 2.40
CA ASP A 80 -5.45 9.44 2.64
C ASP A 80 -6.85 9.37 2.03
N HIS A 81 -7.02 8.56 0.98
CA HIS A 81 -8.30 8.37 0.31
C HIS A 81 -9.14 7.23 0.89
N THR A 82 -8.65 6.54 1.93
CA THR A 82 -9.40 5.48 2.63
C THR A 82 -10.53 6.03 3.50
N ARG A 83 -10.54 7.34 3.72
CA ARG A 83 -11.59 8.07 4.43
C ARG A 83 -12.20 9.12 3.51
N VAL A 84 -13.37 9.64 3.91
CA VAL A 84 -14.01 10.77 3.23
C VAL A 84 -13.08 11.98 3.32
N HIS A 85 -12.51 12.37 2.18
CA HIS A 85 -11.56 13.47 2.02
C HIS A 85 -12.07 14.57 1.07
N GLN A 86 -13.20 14.31 0.41
CA GLN A 86 -13.82 15.22 -0.55
C GLN A 86 -14.74 16.22 0.16
N ASP A 87 -14.99 17.36 -0.49
CA ASP A 87 -16.02 18.31 -0.06
C ASP A 87 -17.39 17.67 -0.24
N MET A 88 -18.02 17.26 0.86
CA MET A 88 -19.35 16.61 0.88
C MET A 88 -20.52 17.60 1.04
N THR A 89 -20.28 18.90 0.85
CA THR A 89 -21.33 19.94 1.03
C THR A 89 -21.98 20.39 -0.28
N ARG A 90 -21.46 19.95 -1.44
CA ARG A 90 -22.00 20.27 -2.76
C ARG A 90 -23.33 19.55 -3.05
N PRO A 91 -24.13 19.99 -4.04
CA PRO A 91 -25.34 19.28 -4.45
C PRO A 91 -25.06 17.85 -4.93
N LEU A 92 -26.02 16.93 -4.73
CA LEU A 92 -25.88 15.49 -5.07
C LEU A 92 -25.44 15.24 -6.52
N ALA A 93 -25.88 16.07 -7.47
CA ALA A 93 -25.54 15.94 -8.88
C ALA A 93 -24.03 16.12 -9.19
N HIS A 94 -23.23 16.56 -8.22
CA HIS A 94 -21.79 16.77 -8.38
C HIS A 94 -20.95 15.54 -8.02
N TYR A 95 -21.57 14.46 -7.54
CA TYR A 95 -20.87 13.25 -7.12
C TYR A 95 -21.28 12.05 -7.97
N PHE A 96 -20.36 11.11 -8.14
CA PHE A 96 -20.71 9.76 -8.55
C PHE A 96 -21.33 9.04 -7.35
N ILE A 97 -22.50 8.41 -7.56
CA ILE A 97 -23.22 7.69 -6.51
C ILE A 97 -23.16 6.19 -6.84
N SER A 98 -22.55 5.41 -5.95
CA SER A 98 -22.57 3.95 -6.04
C SER A 98 -24.01 3.46 -6.03
N SER A 99 -24.45 2.88 -7.14
CA SER A 99 -25.85 2.52 -7.37
C SER A 99 -25.92 1.06 -7.85
N SER A 100 -26.84 0.28 -7.29
CA SER A 100 -27.14 -1.08 -7.73
C SER A 100 -28.42 -1.14 -8.55
N HIS A 101 -28.54 -2.19 -9.37
CA HIS A 101 -29.72 -2.48 -10.17
C HIS A 101 -30.30 -3.83 -9.75
N ASN A 102 -31.62 -3.87 -9.49
CA ASN A 102 -32.33 -5.08 -9.02
C ASN A 102 -31.61 -5.77 -7.84
N THR A 103 -31.25 -4.99 -6.82
CA THR A 103 -30.40 -5.43 -5.71
C THR A 103 -30.92 -6.68 -5.02
N TYR A 104 -32.24 -6.91 -4.96
CA TYR A 104 -32.82 -8.13 -4.37
C TYR A 104 -32.39 -9.44 -5.04
N LEU A 105 -31.90 -9.41 -6.28
CA LEU A 105 -31.52 -10.62 -7.02
C LEU A 105 -30.23 -11.21 -6.48
N THR A 106 -30.26 -12.52 -6.25
CA THR A 106 -29.08 -13.25 -5.78
C THR A 106 -28.17 -13.70 -6.92
N LYS A 107 -28.72 -13.87 -8.14
CA LYS A 107 -27.99 -14.29 -9.36
C LYS A 107 -28.60 -13.70 -10.63
N ASP A 108 -29.14 -14.53 -11.51
CA ASP A 108 -29.64 -14.14 -12.84
C ASP A 108 -30.99 -13.40 -12.79
N GLN A 109 -31.34 -12.75 -13.90
CA GLN A 109 -32.53 -11.88 -14.00
C GLN A 109 -33.85 -12.65 -14.18
N VAL A 110 -33.82 -13.96 -14.47
CA VAL A 110 -35.01 -14.68 -14.98
C VAL A 110 -35.52 -15.71 -13.98
N THR A 111 -34.62 -16.48 -13.39
CA THR A 111 -34.95 -17.67 -12.59
C THR A 111 -34.40 -17.62 -11.18
N SER A 112 -33.49 -16.69 -10.87
CA SER A 112 -32.89 -16.63 -9.54
C SER A 112 -33.88 -16.15 -8.47
N ALA A 113 -33.64 -16.62 -7.24
CA ALA A 113 -34.41 -16.20 -6.10
C ALA A 113 -34.05 -14.77 -5.68
N SER A 114 -35.04 -14.07 -5.13
CA SER A 114 -34.85 -12.80 -4.45
C SER A 114 -34.51 -13.03 -2.98
N SER A 115 -33.66 -12.18 -2.41
CA SER A 115 -33.31 -12.21 -0.99
C SER A 115 -33.00 -10.80 -0.47
N ALA A 116 -33.06 -10.64 0.85
CA ALA A 116 -32.51 -9.46 1.52
C ALA A 116 -30.98 -9.48 1.58
N GLU A 117 -30.35 -10.66 1.46
CA GLU A 117 -28.91 -10.84 1.61
C GLU A 117 -28.05 -9.95 0.67
N PRO A 118 -28.37 -9.80 -0.62
CA PRO A 118 -27.64 -8.88 -1.50
C PRO A 118 -27.66 -7.41 -1.04
N TYR A 119 -28.72 -6.94 -0.38
CA TYR A 119 -28.77 -5.58 0.16
C TYR A 119 -27.81 -5.38 1.35
N ILE A 120 -27.50 -6.45 2.09
CA ILE A 120 -26.59 -6.41 3.24
C ILE A 120 -25.13 -6.42 2.78
N ARG A 121 -24.84 -7.10 1.68
CA ARG A 121 -23.48 -7.25 1.13
C ARG A 121 -23.03 -6.10 0.24
N TYR A 122 -23.97 -5.30 -0.25
CA TYR A 122 -23.70 -4.16 -1.10
C TYR A 122 -23.20 -2.95 -0.30
#